data_AF-A0AA39SM61-F1
#
_entry.id   AF-A0AA39SM61-F1
#
_cell.length_a   1.000
_cell.length_b   1.000
_cell.length_c   1.000
_cell.angle_alpha   90.00
_cell.angle_beta   90.00
_cell.angle_gamma   90.00
#
_symmetry.space_group_name_H-M   'P 1'
#
loop_
_entity.id
_entity.type
_entity.pdbx_description
1 polymer ?
#
loop_
_entity_poly.entity_id
_entity_poly.type
_entity_poly.pdbx_seq_one_letter_code
_entity_poly.pdbx_strand_id
1 'polypeptide(L)'
;MFSQFKNVPTLDVLRGISSTMNRIDLECVCVILWSIWWNRNLIAQKNESKNATDLVNWALEFLSEFQRTHQALSASASQPVVPFKSGWCPSPIDTLKLNSDASIRDGFHFIGLGAVIRNHKGEIVATISKPLQGSFSVDLGEFLALREGLLLAKRLNLNLKLAEVDAVAVANAVNNSEFVNCNANFIIKIQR
;
A
#
# COMPACT_ATOMS: atom_id res chain seq x y z
N MET A 1 -29.11 -0.41 -8.94
CA MET A 1 -28.42 -1.04 -7.79
C MET A 1 -27.27 -0.18 -7.27
N PHE A 2 -26.32 0.29 -8.09
CA PHE A 2 -25.20 1.12 -7.61
C PHE A 2 -25.49 2.62 -7.42
N SER A 3 -26.63 3.13 -7.90
CA SER A 3 -27.02 4.54 -7.80
C SER A 3 -27.12 5.04 -6.35
N GLN A 4 -27.49 4.17 -5.41
CA GLN A 4 -27.59 4.51 -3.98
C GLN A 4 -26.24 4.82 -3.32
N PHE A 5 -25.13 4.35 -3.91
CA PHE A 5 -23.78 4.58 -3.39
C PHE A 5 -23.08 5.78 -4.05
N LYS A 6 -23.71 6.43 -5.03
CA LYS A 6 -23.08 7.46 -5.87
C LYS A 6 -22.59 8.68 -5.07
N ASN A 7 -23.21 8.96 -3.93
CA ASN A 7 -22.89 10.09 -3.05
C ASN A 7 -22.31 9.64 -1.69
N VAL A 8 -22.08 8.35 -1.49
CA VAL A 8 -21.50 7.85 -0.24
C VAL A 8 -19.98 7.94 -0.37
N PRO A 9 -19.27 8.55 0.59
CA PRO A 9 -17.81 8.55 0.56
C PRO A 9 -17.27 7.13 0.44
N THR A 10 -16.30 6.92 -0.46
CA THR A 10 -15.72 5.58 -0.72
C THR A 10 -15.26 4.89 0.57
N LEU A 11 -14.72 5.66 1.52
CA LEU A 11 -14.28 5.15 2.82
C LEU A 11 -15.44 4.56 3.63
N ASP A 12 -16.62 5.17 3.57
CA ASP A 12 -17.80 4.70 4.31
C ASP A 12 -18.40 3.45 3.65
N VAL A 13 -18.34 3.36 2.32
CA VAL A 13 -18.67 2.12 1.59
C VAL A 13 -17.75 0.98 2.02
N LEU A 14 -16.43 1.20 2.02
CA LEU A 14 -15.45 0.19 2.41
C LEU A 14 -15.58 -0.21 3.88
N ARG A 15 -15.84 0.74 4.78
CA ARG A 15 -16.11 0.46 6.19
C ARG A 15 -17.38 -0.37 6.35
N GLY A 16 -18.46 0.00 5.67
CA GLY A 16 -19.72 -0.75 5.66
C GLY A 16 -19.51 -2.20 5.23
N ILE A 17 -18.84 -2.41 4.10
CA ILE A 17 -18.47 -3.75 3.60
C ILE A 17 -17.67 -4.52 4.66
N SER A 18 -16.61 -3.92 5.22
CA SER A 18 -15.77 -4.59 6.23
C SER A 18 -16.50 -4.95 7.53
N SER A 19 -17.53 -4.16 7.90
CA SER A 19 -18.30 -4.37 9.12
C SER A 19 -19.44 -5.39 8.96
N THR A 20 -19.83 -5.71 7.72
CA THR A 20 -21.00 -6.54 7.41
C THR A 20 -20.65 -7.90 6.84
N MET A 21 -19.49 -8.03 6.21
CA MET A 21 -19.06 -9.28 5.58
C MET A 21 -18.24 -10.14 6.54
N ASN A 22 -18.36 -11.46 6.38
CA ASN A 22 -17.41 -12.38 7.00
C ASN A 22 -16.05 -12.27 6.30
N ARG A 23 -15.02 -12.88 6.90
CA ARG A 23 -13.65 -12.84 6.39
C ARG A 23 -13.51 -13.34 4.95
N ILE A 24 -14.20 -14.43 4.58
CA ILE A 24 -14.07 -15.05 3.26
C ILE A 24 -14.62 -14.11 2.19
N ASP A 25 -15.81 -13.56 2.43
CA ASP A 25 -16.44 -12.61 1.50
C ASP A 25 -15.63 -11.32 1.38
N LEU A 26 -15.07 -10.83 2.49
CA LEU A 26 -14.21 -9.66 2.49
C LEU A 26 -12.91 -9.89 1.70
N GLU A 27 -12.27 -11.06 1.84
CA GLU A 27 -11.10 -11.46 1.05
C GLU A 27 -11.44 -11.47 -0.45
N CYS A 28 -12.58 -12.06 -0.84
CA CYS A 28 -13.07 -12.05 -2.22
C CYS A 28 -13.26 -10.63 -2.75
N VAL A 29 -13.94 -9.76 -2.01
CA VAL A 29 -14.16 -8.36 -2.41
C VAL A 29 -12.84 -7.62 -2.56
N CYS A 30 -11.90 -7.79 -1.63
CA CYS A 30 -10.58 -7.17 -1.71
C CYS A 30 -9.82 -7.60 -2.96
N VAL A 31 -9.78 -8.90 -3.28
CA VAL A 31 -9.09 -9.39 -4.48
C VAL A 31 -9.78 -8.91 -5.75
N ILE A 32 -11.12 -8.87 -5.80
CA ILE A 32 -11.85 -8.33 -6.95
C ILE A 32 -11.54 -6.84 -7.15
N LEU A 33 -11.57 -6.02 -6.09
CA LEU A 33 -11.25 -4.60 -6.19
C LEU A 33 -9.81 -4.38 -6.67
N TRP A 34 -8.86 -5.16 -6.15
CA TRP A 34 -7.47 -5.13 -6.60
C TRP A 34 -7.34 -5.56 -8.08
N SER A 35 -8.02 -6.63 -8.50
CA SER A 35 -8.05 -7.08 -9.90
C SER A 35 -8.63 -6.02 -10.83
N ILE A 36 -9.69 -5.30 -10.42
CA ILE A 36 -10.26 -4.18 -11.19
C ILE A 36 -9.23 -3.06 -11.32
N TRP A 37 -8.56 -2.68 -10.23
CA TRP A 37 -7.49 -1.68 -10.27
C TRP A 37 -6.34 -2.11 -11.18
N TRP A 38 -5.89 -3.36 -11.06
CA TRP A 38 -4.83 -3.92 -11.89
C TRP A 38 -5.21 -3.94 -13.38
N ASN A 39 -6.43 -4.38 -13.72
CA ASN A 39 -6.92 -4.38 -15.10
C ASN A 39 -6.99 -2.97 -15.69
N ARG A 40 -7.36 -1.96 -14.88
CA ARG A 40 -7.33 -0.56 -15.31
C ARG A 40 -5.91 -0.06 -15.56
N ASN A 41 -4.94 -0.47 -14.74
CA ASN A 41 -3.54 -0.13 -14.94
C ASN A 41 -2.94 -0.82 -16.16
N LEU A 42 -3.37 -2.05 -16.45
CA LEU A 42 -2.95 -2.80 -17.63
C LEU A 42 -3.37 -2.07 -18.92
N ILE A 43 -4.58 -1.49 -18.94
CA ILE A 43 -5.03 -0.64 -20.05
C ILE A 43 -4.13 0.59 -20.19
N ALA A 44 -3.85 1.28 -19.08
CA ALA A 44 -3.05 2.50 -19.10
C ALA A 44 -1.60 2.26 -19.56
N GLN A 45 -1.00 1.11 -19.19
CA GLN A 45 0.41 0.82 -19.46
C GLN A 45 0.64 0.04 -20.76
N LYS A 46 -0.23 -0.92 -21.08
CA LYS A 46 -0.03 -1.87 -22.19
C LYS A 46 -1.17 -1.87 -23.21
N ASN A 47 -2.21 -1.06 -23.00
CA ASN A 47 -3.43 -1.07 -23.81
C ASN A 47 -4.09 -2.46 -23.91
N GLU A 48 -3.94 -3.26 -22.85
CA GLU A 48 -4.50 -4.61 -22.71
C GLU A 48 -5.56 -4.64 -21.62
N SER A 49 -6.58 -5.51 -21.75
CA SER A 49 -7.56 -5.73 -20.70
C SER A 49 -8.15 -7.13 -20.72
N LYS A 50 -8.58 -7.60 -19.56
CA LYS A 50 -9.47 -8.74 -19.41
C LYS A 50 -10.92 -8.26 -19.40
N ASN A 51 -11.83 -9.07 -19.96
CA ASN A 51 -13.26 -8.85 -19.79
C ASN A 51 -13.69 -9.13 -18.34
N ALA A 52 -14.89 -8.71 -17.97
CA ALA A 52 -15.38 -8.80 -16.59
C ALA A 52 -15.42 -10.23 -16.05
N THR A 53 -15.87 -11.19 -16.87
CA THR A 53 -15.99 -12.60 -16.47
C THR A 53 -14.61 -13.21 -16.20
N ASP A 54 -13.67 -13.03 -17.13
CA ASP A 54 -12.31 -13.54 -17.00
C ASP A 54 -11.58 -12.89 -15.81
N LEU A 55 -11.85 -11.62 -15.54
CA LEU A 55 -11.27 -10.91 -14.40
C LEU A 55 -11.75 -11.47 -13.06
N VAL A 56 -13.05 -11.77 -12.94
CA VAL A 56 -13.62 -12.38 -11.73
C VAL A 56 -13.11 -13.81 -11.56
N ASN A 57 -13.10 -14.62 -12.63
CA ASN A 57 -12.57 -15.98 -12.57
C ASN A 57 -11.11 -15.98 -12.12
N TRP A 58 -10.28 -15.12 -12.72
CA TRP A 58 -8.88 -14.96 -12.33
C TRP A 58 -8.72 -14.53 -10.87
N ALA A 59 -9.53 -13.58 -10.39
CA ALA A 59 -9.51 -13.12 -9.00
C ALA A 59 -9.80 -14.27 -8.01
N LEU A 60 -10.80 -15.11 -8.31
CA LEU A 60 -11.18 -16.24 -7.48
C LEU A 60 -10.12 -17.35 -7.49
N GLU A 61 -9.55 -17.66 -8.66
CA GLU A 61 -8.45 -18.60 -8.81
C GLU A 61 -7.22 -18.15 -8.03
N PHE A 62 -6.82 -16.89 -8.18
CA PHE A 62 -5.71 -16.27 -7.45
C PHE A 62 -5.92 -16.35 -5.94
N LEU A 63 -7.11 -16.00 -5.44
CA LEU A 63 -7.41 -16.07 -4.01
C LEU A 63 -7.31 -17.50 -3.48
N SER A 64 -7.83 -18.47 -4.24
CA SER A 64 -7.77 -19.87 -3.86
C SER A 64 -6.33 -20.39 -3.79
N GLU A 65 -5.50 -20.04 -4.76
CA GLU A 65 -4.07 -20.40 -4.77
C GLU A 65 -3.31 -19.74 -3.61
N PHE A 66 -3.56 -18.46 -3.35
CA PHE A 66 -2.98 -17.73 -2.24
C PHE A 66 -3.32 -18.37 -0.89
N GLN A 67 -4.60 -18.68 -0.64
CA GLN A 67 -5.06 -19.31 0.60
C GLN A 67 -4.42 -20.68 0.82
N ARG A 68 -4.36 -21.52 -0.23
CA ARG A 68 -3.70 -22.85 -0.17
C ARG A 68 -2.21 -22.72 0.16
N THR A 69 -1.52 -21.79 -0.49
CA THR A 69 -0.09 -21.58 -0.30
C THR A 69 0.21 -21.04 1.10
N HIS A 70 -0.58 -20.09 1.58
CA HIS A 70 -0.44 -19.51 2.91
C HIS A 70 -0.67 -20.55 4.01
N GLN A 71 -1.67 -21.44 3.85
CA GLN A 71 -1.91 -22.55 4.77
C GLN A 71 -0.73 -23.54 4.80
N ALA A 72 -0.19 -23.91 3.62
CA ALA A 72 0.96 -24.81 3.52
C ALA A 72 2.22 -24.24 4.19
N LEU A 73 2.49 -22.94 4.00
CA LEU A 73 3.62 -22.25 4.63
C LEU A 73 3.45 -22.14 6.15
N SER A 74 2.23 -21.87 6.62
CA SER A 74 1.93 -21.79 8.06
C SER A 74 2.10 -23.14 8.76
N ALA A 75 1.77 -24.24 8.08
CA ALA A 75 1.99 -25.60 8.58
C ALA A 75 3.47 -26.02 8.58
N SER A 76 4.31 -25.39 7.75
CA SER A 76 5.72 -25.72 7.53
C SER A 76 6.69 -24.83 8.32
N ALA A 77 6.21 -24.05 9.28
CA ALA A 77 6.95 -23.01 10.02
C ALA A 77 8.16 -23.50 10.86
N SER A 78 8.55 -24.77 10.75
CA SER A 78 9.70 -25.39 11.41
C SER A 78 10.97 -25.45 10.55
N GLN A 79 10.96 -24.95 9.30
CA GLN A 79 12.16 -24.90 8.46
C GLN A 79 12.68 -23.46 8.29
N PRO A 80 13.99 -23.22 8.46
CA PRO A 80 14.57 -21.89 8.27
C PRO A 80 14.48 -21.52 6.78
N VAL A 81 13.58 -20.59 6.47
CA VAL A 81 13.42 -20.03 5.13
C VAL A 81 14.68 -19.21 4.80
N VAL A 82 15.46 -19.69 3.84
CA VAL A 82 16.58 -18.93 3.27
C VAL A 82 15.98 -17.68 2.60
N PRO A 83 16.39 -16.45 2.95
CA PRO A 83 15.78 -15.25 2.39
C PRO A 83 16.04 -15.19 0.88
N PHE A 84 14.96 -15.19 0.10
CA PHE A 84 15.03 -14.93 -1.33
C PHE A 84 15.57 -13.51 -1.54
N LYS A 85 16.75 -13.37 -2.14
CA LYS A 85 17.49 -12.08 -2.24
C LYS A 85 16.85 -11.04 -3.18
N SER A 86 15.64 -11.28 -3.69
CA SER A 86 14.96 -10.42 -4.67
C SER A 86 13.47 -10.18 -4.38
N GLY A 87 13.04 -10.33 -3.12
CA GLY A 87 11.66 -10.07 -2.71
C GLY A 87 11.56 -9.05 -1.57
N TRP A 88 10.33 -8.57 -1.31
CA TRP A 88 10.02 -7.71 -0.17
C TRP A 88 10.64 -8.26 1.12
N CYS A 89 11.50 -7.48 1.77
CA CYS A 89 12.13 -7.87 3.03
C CYS A 89 11.35 -7.27 4.21
N PRO A 90 10.90 -8.10 5.17
CA PRO A 90 10.32 -7.60 6.41
C PRO A 90 11.30 -6.70 7.15
N SER A 91 10.76 -5.79 7.95
CA SER A 91 11.57 -4.91 8.80
C SER A 91 12.36 -5.74 9.82
N PRO A 92 13.51 -5.24 10.31
CA PRO A 92 14.18 -5.84 11.46
C PRO A 92 13.22 -6.07 12.64
N ILE A 93 13.52 -7.08 13.46
CA ILE A 93 12.70 -7.43 14.63
C ILE A 93 12.41 -6.18 15.48
N ASP A 94 11.17 -6.08 15.96
CA ASP A 94 10.65 -4.97 16.78
C ASP A 94 10.77 -3.57 16.16
N THR A 95 10.83 -3.49 14.82
CA THR A 95 10.81 -2.21 14.12
C THR A 95 9.53 -1.98 13.33
N LEU A 96 9.12 -0.72 13.26
CA LEU A 96 8.06 -0.24 12.37
C LEU A 96 8.69 0.39 11.13
N LYS A 97 8.14 0.00 9.97
CA LYS A 97 8.51 0.52 8.66
C LYS A 97 7.33 1.24 8.03
N LEU A 98 7.57 2.43 7.49
CA LEU A 98 6.64 3.19 6.68
C LEU A 98 6.96 2.94 5.19
N ASN A 99 5.96 2.59 4.40
CA ASN A 99 6.02 2.66 2.93
C ASN A 99 5.07 3.78 2.49
N SER A 100 5.51 4.66 1.60
CA SER A 100 4.65 5.73 1.04
C SER A 100 4.77 5.79 -0.47
N ASP A 101 3.68 6.23 -1.11
CA ASP A 101 3.57 6.34 -2.56
C ASP A 101 2.52 7.40 -2.92
N ALA A 102 2.68 8.05 -4.07
CA ALA A 102 1.77 9.04 -4.60
C ALA A 102 1.22 8.65 -5.97
N SER A 103 -0.11 8.61 -6.08
CA SER A 103 -0.78 8.46 -7.36
C SER A 103 -1.01 9.83 -8.00
N ILE A 104 -0.37 10.06 -9.14
CA ILE A 104 -0.56 11.25 -9.97
C ILE A 104 -1.21 10.84 -11.28
N ARG A 105 -2.21 11.60 -11.72
CA ARG A 105 -2.86 11.40 -13.02
C ARG A 105 -2.97 12.72 -13.75
N ASP A 106 -2.30 12.80 -14.90
CA ASP A 106 -2.32 13.98 -15.76
C ASP A 106 -3.74 14.35 -16.18
N GLY A 107 -4.01 15.66 -16.27
CA GLY A 107 -5.33 16.19 -16.60
C GLY A 107 -6.34 16.20 -15.45
N PHE A 108 -5.98 15.69 -14.26
CA PHE A 108 -6.78 15.83 -13.05
C PHE A 108 -6.10 16.77 -12.06
N HIS A 109 -6.85 17.72 -11.50
CA HIS A 109 -6.35 18.65 -10.48
C HIS A 109 -6.32 18.02 -9.08
N PHE A 110 -6.00 16.73 -8.99
CA PHE A 110 -5.89 15.99 -7.73
C PHE A 110 -4.79 14.94 -7.82
N ILE A 111 -4.10 14.73 -6.71
CA ILE A 111 -3.19 13.61 -6.48
C ILE A 111 -3.71 12.74 -5.32
N GLY A 112 -3.42 11.45 -5.36
CA GLY A 112 -3.65 10.52 -4.25
C GLY A 112 -2.37 10.35 -3.45
N LEU A 113 -2.43 10.53 -2.14
CA LEU A 113 -1.33 10.28 -1.22
C LEU A 113 -1.62 9.01 -0.42
N GLY A 114 -0.67 8.07 -0.39
CA GLY A 114 -0.79 6.80 0.31
C GLY A 114 0.39 6.53 1.24
N ALA A 115 0.10 5.99 2.42
CA ALA A 115 1.14 5.47 3.30
C ALA A 115 0.65 4.27 4.13
N VAL A 116 1.54 3.32 4.37
CA VAL A 116 1.30 2.10 5.14
C VAL A 116 2.44 1.89 6.13
N ILE A 117 2.11 1.72 7.41
CA ILE A 117 3.06 1.39 8.48
C ILE A 117 2.90 -0.09 8.82
N ARG A 118 4.00 -0.84 8.81
CA ARG A 118 4.03 -2.29 9.08
C ARG A 118 5.03 -2.64 10.17
N ASN A 119 4.77 -3.73 10.90
CA ASN A 119 5.70 -4.30 11.86
C ASN A 119 6.66 -5.34 11.20
N HIS A 120 7.54 -5.94 11.99
CA HIS A 120 8.50 -6.95 11.55
C HIS A 120 7.87 -8.24 11.02
N LYS A 121 6.61 -8.54 11.36
CA LYS A 121 5.83 -9.66 10.80
C LYS A 121 5.17 -9.32 9.47
N GLY A 122 5.29 -8.07 9.02
CA GLY A 122 4.61 -7.55 7.84
C GLY A 122 3.15 -7.18 8.08
N GLU A 123 2.68 -7.23 9.33
CA GLU A 123 1.31 -6.86 9.69
C GLU A 123 1.16 -5.34 9.59
N ILE A 124 0.02 -4.90 9.04
CA ILE A 124 -0.30 -3.49 8.92
C ILE A 124 -0.72 -2.95 10.30
N VAL A 125 0.01 -1.94 10.78
CA VAL A 125 -0.24 -1.26 12.05
C VAL A 125 -1.11 -0.02 11.85
N ALA A 126 -0.85 0.73 10.78
CA ALA A 126 -1.63 1.92 10.44
C ALA A 126 -1.51 2.23 8.94
N THR A 127 -2.53 2.87 8.37
CA THR A 127 -2.53 3.32 6.97
C THR A 127 -3.19 4.69 6.83
N ILE A 128 -2.86 5.39 5.76
CA ILE A 128 -3.54 6.61 5.33
C ILE A 128 -3.68 6.62 3.81
N SER A 129 -4.84 7.07 3.35
CA SER A 129 -5.10 7.41 1.95
C SER A 129 -5.80 8.76 1.94
N LYS A 130 -5.23 9.73 1.21
CA LYS A 130 -5.71 11.12 1.23
C LYS A 130 -5.64 11.73 -0.18
N PRO A 131 -6.77 12.20 -0.74
CA PRO A 131 -6.72 13.03 -1.93
C PRO A 131 -6.21 14.43 -1.57
N LEU A 132 -5.40 15.01 -2.44
CA LEU A 132 -4.94 16.39 -2.33
C LEU A 132 -5.23 17.13 -3.64
N GLN A 133 -5.92 18.27 -3.55
CA GLN A 133 -6.19 19.11 -4.71
C GLN A 133 -4.91 19.82 -5.17
N GLY A 134 -4.66 19.77 -6.48
CA GLY A 134 -3.53 20.40 -7.13
C GLY A 134 -2.90 19.50 -8.19
N SER A 135 -1.94 20.07 -8.90
CA SER A 135 -1.09 19.38 -9.87
C SER A 135 0.35 19.53 -9.39
N PHE A 136 1.00 18.41 -9.08
CA PHE A 136 2.32 18.37 -8.47
C PHE A 136 3.23 17.48 -9.31
N SER A 137 4.55 17.70 -9.23
CA SER A 137 5.51 16.75 -9.81
C SER A 137 5.49 15.42 -9.05
N VAL A 138 5.98 14.36 -9.70
CA VAL A 138 6.14 13.03 -9.08
C VAL A 138 6.92 13.12 -7.76
N ASP A 139 8.09 13.76 -7.77
CA ASP A 139 8.91 13.91 -6.57
C ASP A 139 8.19 14.64 -5.43
N LEU A 140 7.42 15.68 -5.75
CA LEU A 140 6.67 16.43 -4.74
C LEU A 140 5.49 15.62 -4.20
N GLY A 141 4.80 14.86 -5.05
CA GLY A 141 3.77 13.92 -4.64
C GLY A 141 4.31 12.89 -3.64
N GLU A 142 5.41 12.24 -4.00
CA GLU A 142 6.11 11.27 -3.15
C GLU A 142 6.53 11.87 -1.80
N PHE A 143 7.09 13.08 -1.83
CA PHE A 143 7.46 13.80 -0.61
C PHE A 143 6.25 14.09 0.29
N LEU A 144 5.12 14.47 -0.30
CA LEU A 144 3.87 14.72 0.42
C LEU A 144 3.27 13.43 0.99
N ALA A 145 3.35 12.31 0.28
CA ALA A 145 2.91 11.01 0.77
C ALA A 145 3.74 10.55 1.97
N LEU A 146 5.07 10.66 1.88
CA LEU A 146 5.99 10.41 3.00
C LEU A 146 5.64 11.29 4.21
N ARG A 147 5.43 12.59 3.99
CA ARG A 147 5.05 13.54 5.05
C ARG A 147 3.74 13.12 5.75
N GLU A 148 2.70 12.75 5.01
CA GLU A 148 1.44 12.33 5.61
C GLU A 148 1.60 11.01 6.41
N GLY A 149 2.43 10.08 5.93
CA GLY A 149 2.79 8.85 6.67
C GLY A 149 3.54 9.13 7.97
N LEU A 150 4.52 10.05 7.95
CA LEU A 150 5.25 10.47 9.15
C LEU A 150 4.34 11.19 10.16
N LEU A 151 3.43 12.04 9.68
CA LEU A 151 2.44 12.70 10.53
C LEU A 151 1.47 11.70 11.16
N LEU A 152 1.05 10.66 10.42
CA LEU A 152 0.24 9.57 10.96
C LEU A 152 0.98 8.86 12.10
N ALA A 153 2.24 8.49 11.90
CA ALA A 153 3.04 7.85 12.94
C ALA A 153 3.17 8.74 14.19
N LYS A 154 3.44 10.04 14.01
CA LYS A 154 3.49 11.01 15.11
C LYS A 154 2.17 11.09 15.87
N ARG A 155 1.03 11.18 15.16
CA ARG A 155 -0.30 11.26 15.79
C ARG A 155 -0.64 10.02 16.60
N LEU A 156 -0.19 8.85 16.14
CA LEU A 156 -0.41 7.56 16.80
C LEU A 156 0.70 7.18 17.79
N ASN A 157 1.66 8.08 18.02
CA ASN A 157 2.83 7.85 18.88
C ASN A 157 3.61 6.58 18.51
N LEU A 158 3.74 6.30 17.20
CA LEU A 158 4.46 5.14 16.67
C LEU A 158 5.95 5.48 16.45
N ASN A 159 6.84 4.64 16.98
CA ASN A 159 8.28 4.80 16.81
C ASN A 159 8.74 4.14 15.49
N LEU A 160 8.77 4.92 14.42
CA LEU A 160 9.28 4.45 13.12
C LEU A 160 10.81 4.38 13.11
N LYS A 161 11.36 3.32 12.49
CA LYS A 161 12.82 3.17 12.28
C LYS A 161 13.21 3.22 10.81
N LEU A 162 12.26 2.96 9.91
CA LEU A 162 12.51 2.92 8.47
C LEU A 162 11.37 3.59 7.70
N ALA A 163 11.70 4.33 6.65
CA ALA A 163 10.80 4.57 5.53
C ALA A 163 11.34 3.98 4.23
N GLU A 164 10.43 3.56 3.38
CA GLU A 164 10.66 3.21 1.99
C GLU A 164 9.78 4.12 1.11
N VAL A 165 10.40 4.74 0.12
CA VAL A 165 9.76 5.62 -0.87
C VAL A 165 10.15 5.17 -2.27
N ASP A 166 9.28 5.40 -3.27
CA ASP A 166 9.56 5.06 -4.67
C ASP A 166 10.14 6.23 -5.48
N ALA A 167 10.73 7.22 -4.79
CA ALA A 167 11.46 8.33 -5.40
C ALA A 167 12.88 8.47 -4.84
N VAL A 168 13.86 8.26 -5.72
CA VAL A 168 15.30 8.42 -5.42
C VAL A 168 15.61 9.84 -4.98
N ALA A 169 15.03 10.84 -5.64
CA ALA A 169 15.21 12.24 -5.30
C ALA A 169 14.75 12.55 -3.87
N VAL A 170 13.60 11.99 -3.46
CA VAL A 170 13.05 12.12 -2.10
C VAL A 170 13.95 11.43 -1.09
N ALA A 171 14.36 10.19 -1.34
CA ALA A 171 15.26 9.46 -0.44
C ALA A 171 16.58 10.20 -0.22
N ASN A 172 17.18 10.70 -1.30
CA ASN A 172 18.45 11.44 -1.24
C ASN A 172 18.28 12.79 -0.52
N ALA A 173 17.22 13.54 -0.81
CA ALA A 173 16.98 14.85 -0.20
C ALA A 173 16.86 14.73 1.33
N VAL A 174 16.16 13.72 1.82
CA VAL A 174 16.00 13.53 3.27
C VAL A 174 17.29 13.03 3.91
N ASN A 175 17.97 12.05 3.31
CA ASN A 175 19.20 11.49 3.86
C ASN A 175 20.38 12.49 3.86
N ASN A 176 20.42 13.44 2.92
CA ASN A 176 21.49 14.45 2.82
C ASN A 176 21.14 15.77 3.52
N SER A 177 19.92 15.92 4.04
CA SER A 177 19.54 17.14 4.73
C SER A 177 20.14 17.17 6.14
N GLU A 178 20.98 18.17 6.44
CA GLU A 178 21.40 18.51 7.81
C GLU A 178 20.21 18.84 8.75
N PHE A 179 19.00 18.89 8.21
CA PHE A 179 17.73 19.15 8.90
C PHE A 179 17.17 17.95 9.67
N VAL A 180 17.64 16.72 9.46
CA VAL A 180 17.32 15.58 10.35
C VAL A 180 18.26 15.61 11.57
N ASN A 181 18.35 16.77 12.22
CA ASN A 181 19.09 17.00 13.47
C ASN A 181 18.18 16.85 14.70
N CYS A 182 16.97 16.31 14.52
CA CYS A 182 16.26 15.66 15.61
C CYS A 182 16.82 14.23 15.73
N ASN A 183 16.92 13.69 16.95
CA ASN A 183 17.41 12.34 17.27
C ASN A 183 16.59 11.19 16.64
N ALA A 184 16.24 11.28 15.37
CA ALA A 184 15.55 10.27 14.60
C ALA A 184 16.61 9.35 14.00
N ASN A 185 16.87 8.23 14.68
CA ASN A 185 17.52 7.06 14.08
C ASN A 185 16.56 6.45 13.03
N PHE A 186 16.35 7.16 11.92
CA PHE A 186 15.37 6.86 10.88
C PHE A 186 16.07 6.81 9.54
N ILE A 187 16.01 5.66 8.88
CA ILE A 187 16.65 5.43 7.58
C ILE A 187 15.58 5.52 6.50
N ILE A 188 15.83 6.28 5.42
CA ILE A 188 15.00 6.23 4.21
C ILE A 188 15.70 5.38 3.16
N LYS A 189 15.00 4.35 2.67
CA LYS A 189 15.44 3.49 1.58
C LYS A 189 14.56 3.70 0.35
N ILE A 190 15.11 3.38 -0.80
CA ILE A 190 14.35 3.27 -2.03
C ILE A 190 13.62 1.92 -2.00
N GLN A 191 12.32 1.94 -2.30
CA GLN A 191 11.56 0.72 -2.53
C GLN A 191 12.07 0.11 -3.85
N ARG A 192 12.60 -1.13 -3.81
CA ARG A 192 13.06 -1.86 -5.01
C ARG A 192 11.97 -2.77 -5.54
#